data_AF-A0A0E3LGH5-F1
#
_entry.id   AF-A0A0E3LGH5-F1
#
_cell.length_a   1.000
_cell.length_b   1.000
_cell.length_c   1.000
_cell.angle_alpha   90.00
_cell.angle_beta   90.00
_cell.angle_gamma   90.00
#
_symmetry.space_group_name_H-M   'P 1'
#
loop_
_entity.id
_entity.type
_entity.pdbx_description
1 polymer ?
#
loop_
_entity_poly.entity_id
_entity_poly.type
_entity_poly.pdbx_seq_one_letter_code
_entity_poly.pdbx_strand_id
1 'polypeptide(L)'
;MTWSLYRVSLRLLSPVHIGWKKTDNLQQTRPYVPAKTIWGALTARLARDYGSFNYEKVGNEVAENLRFSYFYPTIINTKIAKVPANIDIFPWKNIDDFSWKYLNSSQNTALNQKTAEEGSLHETENISHKTRNGDSVYLLGYIFEKEGFDLKWQESLKKIQIGGERGYGWGKVEIIEISKLFEKIIFDGYAVNLSGDHPIINVIKGNKYVLAHVITKNLNLNGLVEPFVGRETSKNKYFGGKYSNAEICWMPGSTVNKNEEFEILPTGLWRICI
;
A
#
# COMPACT_ATOMS: atom_id res chain seq x y z
N MET A 1 20.22 3.73 16.25
CA MET A 1 20.12 3.34 14.83
C MET A 1 19.33 4.41 14.10
N THR A 2 19.68 4.71 12.86
CA THR A 2 19.09 5.81 12.08
C THR A 2 18.47 5.26 10.79
N TRP A 3 17.30 5.78 10.42
CA TRP A 3 16.61 5.48 9.18
C TRP A 3 16.78 6.62 8.17
N SER A 4 17.01 6.29 6.91
CA SER A 4 16.89 7.19 5.76
C SER A 4 15.46 7.17 5.23
N LEU A 5 14.94 8.35 4.85
CA LEU A 5 13.58 8.50 4.34
C LEU A 5 13.60 8.75 2.82
N TYR A 6 12.76 8.04 2.08
CA TYR A 6 12.59 8.20 0.64
C TYR A 6 11.13 8.43 0.30
N ARG A 7 10.84 9.48 -0.48
CA ARG A 7 9.57 9.64 -1.18
C ARG A 7 9.59 8.81 -2.45
N VAL A 8 8.50 8.10 -2.71
CA VAL A 8 8.33 7.24 -3.88
C VAL A 8 7.02 7.59 -4.58
N SER A 9 7.11 7.82 -5.89
CA SER A 9 5.95 8.03 -6.75
C SER A 9 5.94 7.01 -7.88
N LEU A 10 4.85 6.23 -7.95
CA LEU A 10 4.64 5.20 -8.96
C LEU A 10 3.49 5.59 -9.87
N ARG A 11 3.72 5.78 -11.17
CA ARG A 11 2.62 5.93 -12.14
C ARG A 11 1.99 4.57 -12.40
N LEU A 12 0.66 4.47 -12.34
CA LEU A 12 -0.06 3.28 -12.77
C LEU A 12 -0.03 3.21 -14.30
N LEU A 13 0.43 2.08 -14.85
CA LEU A 13 0.40 1.79 -16.28
C LEU A 13 -0.77 0.88 -16.69
N SER A 14 -1.35 0.17 -15.71
CA SER A 14 -2.56 -0.62 -15.86
C SER A 14 -3.39 -0.56 -14.57
N PRO A 15 -4.69 -0.91 -14.61
CA PRO A 15 -5.54 -0.94 -13.42
C PRO A 15 -4.94 -1.80 -12.31
N VAL A 16 -5.22 -1.48 -11.05
CA VAL A 16 -4.76 -2.28 -9.90
C VAL A 16 -5.94 -2.65 -8.99
N HIS A 17 -6.07 -3.94 -8.71
CA HIS A 17 -7.01 -4.44 -7.71
C HIS A 17 -6.27 -4.69 -6.39
N ILE A 18 -6.75 -4.06 -5.31
CA ILE A 18 -6.28 -4.28 -3.95
C ILE A 18 -7.42 -4.91 -3.16
N GLY A 19 -7.41 -6.23 -3.00
CA GLY A 19 -8.51 -6.95 -2.37
C GLY A 19 -8.93 -6.37 -1.01
N TRP A 20 -10.24 -6.19 -0.84
CA TRP A 20 -10.83 -5.67 0.39
C TRP A 20 -11.96 -6.56 0.92
N LYS A 21 -13.13 -6.47 0.30
CA LYS A 21 -14.37 -7.18 0.68
C LYS A 21 -15.08 -7.65 -0.57
N LYS A 22 -16.02 -8.58 -0.41
CA LYS A 22 -16.87 -9.07 -1.49
C LYS A 22 -18.32 -8.79 -1.13
N THR A 23 -19.05 -8.16 -2.05
CA THR A 23 -20.49 -7.89 -1.94
C THR A 23 -21.17 -8.60 -3.11
N ASP A 24 -21.87 -9.70 -2.84
CA ASP A 24 -22.41 -10.58 -3.88
C ASP A 24 -21.31 -10.98 -4.90
N ASN A 25 -21.50 -10.77 -6.20
CA ASN A 25 -20.50 -11.05 -7.24
C ASN A 25 -19.43 -9.96 -7.42
N LEU A 26 -19.48 -8.87 -6.65
CA LEU A 26 -18.52 -7.77 -6.73
C LEU A 26 -17.35 -7.96 -5.75
N GLN A 27 -16.14 -8.08 -6.28
CA GLN A 27 -14.88 -8.05 -5.54
C GLN A 27 -14.39 -6.60 -5.45
N GLN A 28 -14.39 -6.06 -4.24
CA GLN A 28 -14.12 -4.64 -4.01
C GLN A 28 -12.64 -4.37 -3.78
N THR A 29 -12.20 -3.19 -4.22
CA THR A 29 -10.82 -2.74 -4.05
C THR A 29 -10.71 -1.72 -2.91
N ARG A 30 -9.58 -1.73 -2.19
CA ARG A 30 -9.23 -0.68 -1.24
C ARG A 30 -8.93 0.63 -1.99
N PRO A 31 -9.23 1.80 -1.41
CA PRO A 31 -8.88 3.09 -1.98
C PRO A 31 -7.39 3.49 -1.75
N TYR A 32 -6.57 2.56 -1.29
CA TYR A 32 -5.14 2.71 -1.02
C TYR A 32 -4.45 1.36 -1.20
N VAL A 33 -3.12 1.38 -1.34
CA VAL A 33 -2.27 0.20 -1.42
C VAL A 33 -1.57 0.00 -0.07
N PRO A 34 -1.88 -1.06 0.69
CA PRO A 34 -1.20 -1.36 1.94
C PRO A 34 0.30 -1.59 1.74
N ALA A 35 1.09 -1.23 2.75
CA ALA A 35 2.53 -1.50 2.82
C ALA A 35 2.90 -2.95 2.50
N LYS A 36 2.13 -3.92 3.04
CA LYS A 36 2.33 -5.37 2.78
C LYS A 36 2.27 -5.72 1.29
N THR A 37 1.47 -5.00 0.50
CA THR A 37 1.40 -5.21 -0.96
C THR A 37 2.69 -4.79 -1.65
N ILE A 38 3.24 -3.63 -1.28
CA ILE A 38 4.53 -3.13 -1.81
C ILE A 38 5.68 -4.03 -1.34
N TRP A 39 5.72 -4.36 -0.05
CA TRP A 39 6.68 -5.29 0.52
C TRP A 39 6.69 -6.64 -0.21
N GLY A 40 5.51 -7.23 -0.45
CA GLY A 40 5.39 -8.52 -1.13
C GLY A 40 5.82 -8.45 -2.59
N ALA A 41 5.46 -7.38 -3.30
CA ALA A 41 5.86 -7.18 -4.69
C ALA A 41 7.38 -6.99 -4.82
N LEU A 42 7.98 -6.17 -3.93
CA LEU A 42 9.41 -5.92 -3.89
C LEU A 42 10.19 -7.19 -3.50
N THR A 43 9.76 -7.89 -2.46
CA THR A 43 10.34 -9.17 -2.04
C THR A 43 10.35 -10.17 -3.19
N ALA A 44 9.23 -10.29 -3.90
CA ALA A 44 9.13 -11.19 -5.03
C ALA A 44 10.03 -10.79 -6.21
N ARG A 45 10.33 -9.50 -6.36
CA ARG A 45 11.23 -9.00 -7.40
C ARG A 45 12.69 -9.19 -7.03
N LEU A 46 13.08 -8.83 -5.81
CA LEU A 46 14.42 -9.06 -5.26
C LEU A 46 14.80 -10.54 -5.28
N ALA A 47 13.91 -11.44 -4.84
CA ALA A 47 14.17 -12.89 -4.86
C ALA A 47 14.42 -13.43 -6.28
N ARG A 48 13.81 -12.82 -7.30
CA ARG A 48 14.06 -13.16 -8.71
C ARG A 48 15.33 -12.51 -9.24
N ASP A 49 15.60 -11.25 -8.89
CA ASP A 49 16.82 -10.53 -9.31
C ASP A 49 18.09 -11.21 -8.75
N TYR A 50 18.04 -11.72 -7.52
CA TYR A 50 19.14 -12.45 -6.89
C TYR A 50 19.21 -13.94 -7.27
N GLY A 51 18.26 -14.46 -8.05
CA GLY A 51 18.23 -15.86 -8.49
C GLY A 51 18.00 -16.90 -7.37
N SER A 52 17.78 -16.49 -6.12
CA SER A 52 17.61 -17.42 -4.99
C SER A 52 16.22 -18.05 -4.93
N PHE A 53 15.19 -17.35 -5.45
CA PHE A 53 13.76 -17.69 -5.32
C PHE A 53 13.31 -17.99 -3.88
N ASN A 54 14.12 -17.64 -2.87
CA ASN A 54 13.82 -17.86 -1.46
C ASN A 54 13.06 -16.65 -0.90
N TYR A 55 11.77 -16.58 -1.26
CA TYR A 55 10.88 -15.47 -0.90
C TYR A 55 10.79 -15.20 0.61
N GLU A 56 10.90 -16.25 1.43
CA GLU A 56 10.84 -16.12 2.89
C GLU A 56 12.08 -15.40 3.44
N LYS A 57 13.28 -15.84 3.04
CA LYS A 57 14.53 -15.20 3.47
C LYS A 57 14.59 -13.74 3.01
N VAL A 58 14.32 -13.50 1.73
CA VAL A 58 14.31 -12.14 1.17
C VAL A 58 13.24 -11.28 1.83
N GLY A 59 12.06 -11.85 2.11
CA GLY A 59 10.98 -11.13 2.79
C GLY A 59 11.37 -10.69 4.20
N ASN A 60 12.05 -11.57 4.95
CA ASN A 60 12.59 -11.24 6.27
C ASN A 60 13.66 -10.16 6.19
N GLU A 61 14.59 -10.25 5.23
CA GLU A 61 15.63 -9.23 5.03
C GLU A 61 15.02 -7.85 4.69
N VAL A 62 14.01 -7.81 3.81
CA VAL A 62 13.26 -6.58 3.52
C VAL A 62 12.53 -6.09 4.77
N ALA A 63 11.90 -6.98 5.54
CA ALA A 63 11.17 -6.64 6.77
C ALA A 63 12.08 -6.18 7.92
N GLU A 64 13.35 -6.59 7.94
CA GLU A 64 14.33 -6.14 8.94
C GLU A 64 14.86 -4.75 8.62
N ASN A 65 15.03 -4.44 7.32
CA ASN A 65 15.80 -3.27 6.88
C ASN A 65 14.97 -2.18 6.20
N LEU A 66 13.74 -2.47 5.77
CA LEU A 66 12.83 -1.50 5.17
C LEU A 66 11.52 -1.38 5.95
N ARG A 67 10.96 -0.17 6.00
CA ARG A 67 9.55 0.08 6.34
C ARG A 67 8.88 0.83 5.22
N PHE A 68 7.57 0.67 5.13
CA PHE A 68 6.76 1.27 4.07
C PHE A 68 5.60 2.00 4.72
N SER A 69 5.32 3.22 4.25
CA SER A 69 3.99 3.79 4.42
C SER A 69 2.99 3.03 3.55
N TYR A 70 1.70 3.35 3.68
CA TYR A 70 0.75 3.00 2.64
C TYR A 70 0.96 3.92 1.44
N PHE A 71 0.49 3.47 0.27
CA PHE A 71 0.61 4.20 -0.98
C PHE A 71 -0.79 4.63 -1.42
N TYR A 72 -0.92 5.91 -1.77
CA TYR A 72 -2.22 6.54 -1.99
C TYR A 72 -2.38 7.00 -3.44
N PRO A 73 -3.53 6.74 -4.08
CA PRO A 73 -3.86 7.30 -5.38
C PRO A 73 -3.88 8.82 -5.36
N THR A 74 -3.24 9.42 -6.35
CA THR A 74 -3.16 10.86 -6.53
C THR A 74 -2.93 11.21 -7.99
N ILE A 75 -3.00 12.49 -8.32
CA ILE A 75 -2.65 13.03 -9.64
C ILE A 75 -1.61 14.14 -9.47
N ILE A 76 -1.08 14.61 -10.61
CA ILE A 76 -0.24 15.81 -10.62
C ILE A 76 -1.17 17.01 -10.84
N ASN A 77 -1.38 17.77 -9.77
CA ASN A 77 -2.44 18.80 -9.73
C ASN A 77 -2.09 20.10 -10.47
N THR A 78 -0.86 20.25 -10.98
CA THR A 78 -0.43 21.48 -11.66
C THR A 78 0.33 21.17 -12.94
N LYS A 79 0.21 22.04 -13.95
CA LYS A 79 0.95 21.90 -15.22
C LYS A 79 2.48 22.03 -15.06
N ILE A 80 2.94 22.56 -13.93
CA ILE A 80 4.35 22.84 -13.66
C ILE A 80 5.00 21.68 -12.87
N ALA A 81 4.25 21.04 -11.99
CA ALA A 81 4.75 19.92 -11.20
C ALA A 81 5.03 18.71 -12.10
N LYS A 82 6.13 18.02 -11.83
CA LYS A 82 6.52 16.78 -12.51
C LYS A 82 6.27 15.52 -11.67
N VAL A 83 5.97 15.72 -10.38
CA VAL A 83 5.73 14.66 -9.40
C VAL A 83 4.54 15.04 -8.51
N PRO A 84 3.74 14.07 -8.05
CA PRO A 84 2.69 14.35 -7.08
C PRO A 84 3.30 14.68 -5.71
N ALA A 85 2.72 15.67 -5.02
CA ALA A 85 3.22 16.13 -3.72
C ALA A 85 2.33 15.66 -2.55
N ASN A 86 1.02 15.58 -2.78
CA ASN A 86 0.01 15.40 -1.74
C ASN A 86 -0.93 14.25 -2.09
N ILE A 87 -1.64 13.75 -1.07
CA ILE A 87 -2.74 12.81 -1.28
C ILE A 87 -3.94 13.62 -1.81
N ASP A 88 -4.54 13.18 -2.90
CA ASP A 88 -5.61 13.94 -3.57
C ASP A 88 -6.94 13.86 -2.82
N ILE A 89 -7.44 12.65 -2.55
CA ILE A 89 -8.69 12.43 -1.80
C ILE A 89 -8.43 11.57 -0.57
N PHE A 90 -8.29 12.21 0.58
CA PHE A 90 -8.14 11.59 1.89
C PHE A 90 -8.64 12.58 2.96
N PRO A 91 -9.33 12.15 4.04
CA PRO A 91 -9.62 10.79 4.50
C PRO A 91 -10.91 10.19 3.89
N TRP A 92 -11.20 10.49 2.62
CA TRP A 92 -12.43 10.06 1.94
C TRP A 92 -13.71 10.52 2.66
N LYS A 93 -13.77 11.80 3.10
CA LYS A 93 -14.97 12.39 3.70
C LYS A 93 -16.23 12.15 2.87
N ASN A 94 -16.07 12.21 1.54
CA ASN A 94 -17.03 11.70 0.57
C ASN A 94 -16.35 10.59 -0.24
N ILE A 95 -16.76 9.34 -0.01
CA ILE A 95 -16.19 8.18 -0.71
C ILE A 95 -16.63 8.14 -2.18
N ASP A 96 -17.74 8.78 -2.53
CA ASP A 96 -18.25 8.79 -3.91
C ASP A 96 -17.36 9.62 -4.83
N ASP A 97 -16.73 10.68 -4.32
CA ASP A 97 -15.76 11.48 -5.09
C ASP A 97 -14.54 10.64 -5.48
N PHE A 98 -14.04 9.83 -4.53
CA PHE A 98 -12.96 8.89 -4.80
C PHE A 98 -13.41 7.82 -5.80
N SER A 99 -14.59 7.25 -5.58
CA SER A 99 -15.14 6.17 -6.41
C SER A 99 -15.34 6.65 -7.85
N TRP A 100 -15.95 7.82 -8.04
CA TRP A 100 -16.16 8.40 -9.36
C TRP A 100 -14.84 8.72 -10.08
N LYS A 101 -13.86 9.27 -9.35
CA LYS A 101 -12.60 9.74 -9.93
C LYS A 101 -11.63 8.60 -10.24
N TYR A 102 -11.47 7.65 -9.33
CA TYR A 102 -10.39 6.66 -9.36
C TYR A 102 -10.86 5.22 -9.60
N LEU A 103 -12.10 4.86 -9.29
CA LEU A 103 -12.53 3.47 -9.41
C LEU A 103 -13.15 3.16 -10.77
N ASN A 104 -12.90 1.94 -11.21
CA ASN A 104 -13.61 1.28 -12.31
C ASN A 104 -13.83 -0.19 -11.93
N SER A 105 -14.60 -0.92 -12.72
CA SER A 105 -14.77 -2.36 -12.55
C SER A 105 -14.61 -3.10 -13.88
N SER A 106 -14.40 -4.41 -13.80
CA SER A 106 -14.34 -5.28 -14.97
C SER A 106 -15.08 -6.56 -14.67
N GLN A 107 -15.95 -6.99 -15.58
CA GLN A 107 -16.73 -8.21 -15.48
C GLN A 107 -16.00 -9.33 -16.21
N ASN A 108 -15.79 -10.44 -15.53
CA ASN A 108 -15.10 -11.61 -16.06
C ASN A 108 -15.92 -12.87 -15.78
N THR A 109 -15.77 -13.85 -16.67
CA THR A 109 -16.35 -15.19 -16.50
C THR A 109 -15.32 -16.21 -16.96
N ALA A 110 -15.27 -17.37 -16.31
CA ALA A 110 -14.44 -18.47 -16.77
C ALA A 110 -15.08 -19.10 -18.01
N LEU A 111 -14.25 -19.65 -18.89
CA LEU A 111 -14.69 -20.34 -20.09
C LEU A 111 -14.54 -21.84 -19.90
N ASN A 112 -15.62 -22.58 -20.15
CA ASN A 112 -15.58 -24.01 -20.37
C ASN A 112 -15.71 -24.27 -21.87
N GLN A 113 -14.57 -24.59 -22.52
CA GLN A 113 -14.45 -24.64 -23.97
C GLN A 113 -14.82 -23.31 -24.65
N LYS A 114 -16.00 -23.22 -25.28
CA LYS A 114 -16.51 -22.04 -25.97
C LYS A 114 -17.71 -21.41 -25.28
N THR A 115 -18.12 -21.93 -24.12
CA THR A 115 -19.25 -21.41 -23.34
C THR A 115 -18.75 -20.84 -22.01
N ALA A 116 -19.52 -19.93 -21.43
CA ALA A 116 -19.27 -19.48 -20.06
C ALA A 116 -19.46 -20.65 -19.08
N GLU A 117 -18.57 -20.75 -18.10
CA GLU A 117 -18.72 -21.68 -16.99
C GLU A 117 -19.77 -21.13 -16.01
N GLU A 118 -20.74 -21.97 -15.67
CA GLU A 118 -21.86 -21.60 -14.80
C GLU A 118 -21.35 -21.16 -13.42
N GLY A 119 -21.90 -20.06 -12.90
CA GLY A 119 -21.53 -19.52 -11.59
C GLY A 119 -20.16 -18.83 -11.51
N SER A 120 -19.43 -18.72 -12.64
CA SER A 120 -18.09 -18.10 -12.65
C SER A 120 -18.09 -16.59 -12.92
N LEU A 121 -19.24 -16.00 -13.25
CA LEU A 121 -19.38 -14.56 -13.48
C LEU A 121 -19.07 -13.79 -12.19
N HIS A 122 -18.13 -12.87 -12.28
CA HIS A 122 -17.79 -11.97 -11.19
C HIS A 122 -17.37 -10.60 -11.74
N GLU A 123 -17.51 -9.59 -10.90
CA GLU A 123 -17.07 -8.24 -11.19
C GLU A 123 -15.94 -7.87 -10.23
N THR A 124 -14.87 -7.27 -10.74
CA THR A 124 -13.70 -6.89 -9.94
C THR A 124 -13.46 -5.40 -10.06
N GLU A 125 -13.62 -4.66 -8.94
CA GLU A 125 -13.28 -3.24 -8.85
C GLU A 125 -11.76 -3.05 -8.89
N ASN A 126 -11.31 -1.92 -9.40
CA ASN A 126 -9.89 -1.56 -9.47
C ASN A 126 -9.71 -0.05 -9.31
N ILE A 127 -8.53 0.33 -8.82
CA ILE A 127 -8.04 1.69 -9.00
C ILE A 127 -7.56 1.78 -10.46
N SER A 128 -8.20 2.64 -11.23
CA SER A 128 -7.87 2.88 -12.62
C SER A 128 -6.52 3.57 -12.76
N HIS A 129 -5.82 3.28 -13.86
CA HIS A 129 -4.56 3.94 -14.23
C HIS A 129 -4.75 5.35 -14.79
N LYS A 130 -6.00 5.71 -15.13
CA LYS A 130 -6.42 7.06 -15.48
C LYS A 130 -7.66 7.47 -14.71
N THR A 131 -7.76 8.73 -14.33
CA THR A 131 -8.99 9.27 -13.74
C THR A 131 -10.12 9.27 -14.76
N ARG A 132 -11.36 9.48 -14.31
CA ARG A 132 -12.51 9.68 -15.20
C ARG A 132 -12.30 10.79 -16.25
N ASN A 133 -11.50 11.80 -15.89
CA ASN A 133 -11.16 12.93 -16.77
C ASN A 133 -9.95 12.65 -17.68
N GLY A 134 -9.31 11.48 -17.55
CA GLY A 134 -8.18 11.06 -18.39
C GLY A 134 -6.78 11.35 -17.83
N ASP A 135 -6.67 11.96 -16.64
CA ASP A 135 -5.38 12.23 -15.99
C ASP A 135 -4.70 10.93 -15.57
N SER A 136 -3.37 10.87 -15.67
CA SER A 136 -2.62 9.72 -15.17
C SER A 136 -2.73 9.61 -13.65
N VAL A 137 -2.95 8.39 -13.15
CA VAL A 137 -3.00 8.11 -11.72
C VAL A 137 -1.63 7.66 -11.22
N TYR A 138 -1.23 8.20 -10.08
CA TYR A 138 0.01 7.88 -9.39
C TYR A 138 -0.30 7.30 -8.01
N LEU A 139 0.62 6.51 -7.48
CA LEU A 139 0.64 6.07 -6.11
C LEU A 139 1.79 6.77 -5.39
N LEU A 140 1.45 7.61 -4.42
CA LEU A 140 2.40 8.33 -3.59
C LEU A 140 2.58 7.60 -2.25
N GLY A 141 3.82 7.33 -1.87
CA GLY A 141 4.16 6.73 -0.60
C GLY A 141 5.62 6.96 -0.22
N TYR A 142 6.03 6.35 0.88
CA TYR A 142 7.34 6.54 1.49
C TYR A 142 7.95 5.20 1.89
N ILE A 143 9.27 5.10 1.72
CA ILE A 143 10.08 3.96 2.14
C ILE A 143 11.12 4.49 3.11
N PHE A 144 11.24 3.79 4.25
CA PHE A 144 12.26 4.05 5.25
C PHE A 144 13.29 2.94 5.15
N GLU A 145 14.55 3.30 5.01
CA GLU A 145 15.67 2.37 4.86
C GLU A 145 16.58 2.48 6.08
N LYS A 146 16.90 1.36 6.71
CA LYS A 146 17.85 1.31 7.80
C LYS A 146 19.26 1.58 7.26
N GLU A 147 19.98 2.51 7.87
CA GLU A 147 21.35 2.83 7.44
C GLU A 147 22.31 1.64 7.58
N GLY A 148 23.25 1.54 6.64
CA GLY A 148 24.29 0.50 6.63
C GLY A 148 23.88 -0.81 5.96
N PHE A 149 22.73 -0.86 5.30
CA PHE A 149 22.26 -2.04 4.55
C PHE A 149 22.34 -1.83 3.03
N ASP A 150 22.92 -2.79 2.30
CA ASP A 150 23.06 -2.75 0.83
C ASP A 150 21.99 -3.61 0.13
N LEU A 151 20.71 -3.22 0.30
CA LEU A 151 19.60 -3.78 -0.47
C LEU A 151 19.48 -2.98 -1.75
N LYS A 152 19.61 -3.62 -2.91
CA LYS A 152 19.37 -2.97 -4.23
C LYS A 152 17.88 -2.78 -4.51
N TRP A 153 17.11 -2.40 -3.49
CA TRP A 153 15.65 -2.30 -3.56
C TRP A 153 15.20 -1.25 -4.57
N GLN A 154 15.93 -0.16 -4.75
CA GLN A 154 15.58 0.89 -5.71
C GLN A 154 15.54 0.37 -7.15
N GLU A 155 16.51 -0.47 -7.54
CA GLU A 155 16.55 -1.08 -8.88
C GLU A 155 15.48 -2.14 -9.06
N SER A 156 15.24 -2.96 -8.03
CA SER A 156 14.14 -3.95 -8.06
C SER A 156 12.77 -3.27 -8.07
N LEU A 157 12.62 -2.13 -7.39
CA LEU A 157 11.35 -1.40 -7.32
C LEU A 157 10.87 -0.96 -8.72
N LYS A 158 11.79 -0.63 -9.63
CA LYS A 158 11.48 -0.29 -11.03
C LYS A 158 10.76 -1.39 -11.83
N LYS A 159 10.78 -2.63 -11.32
CA LYS A 159 10.31 -3.83 -12.04
C LYS A 159 9.16 -4.54 -11.31
N ILE A 160 8.55 -3.91 -10.31
CA ILE A 160 7.47 -4.54 -9.54
C ILE A 160 6.14 -4.52 -10.29
N GLN A 161 5.26 -5.42 -9.87
CA GLN A 161 3.86 -5.45 -10.25
C GLN A 161 3.04 -5.70 -8.98
N ILE A 162 2.04 -4.87 -8.73
CA ILE A 162 1.32 -4.80 -7.45
C ILE A 162 -0.13 -5.30 -7.56
N GLY A 163 -0.71 -5.76 -6.46
CA GLY A 163 -2.13 -6.15 -6.40
C GLY A 163 -2.47 -7.51 -7.02
N GLY A 164 -3.79 -7.73 -7.17
CA GLY A 164 -4.39 -8.91 -7.79
C GLY A 164 -4.46 -8.82 -9.32
N GLU A 165 -5.05 -9.84 -9.96
CA GLU A 165 -5.27 -9.88 -11.42
C GLU A 165 -4.02 -9.70 -12.30
N ARG A 166 -2.83 -9.97 -11.75
CA ARG A 166 -1.54 -9.80 -12.47
C ARG A 166 -1.45 -10.64 -13.74
N GLY A 167 -2.13 -11.80 -13.77
CA GLY A 167 -2.22 -12.67 -14.95
C GLY A 167 -2.98 -12.02 -16.12
N TYR A 168 -3.93 -11.14 -15.83
CA TYR A 168 -4.62 -10.30 -16.81
C TYR A 168 -3.87 -8.99 -17.12
N GLY A 169 -2.62 -8.86 -16.65
CA GLY A 169 -1.77 -7.69 -16.91
C GLY A 169 -2.00 -6.49 -15.99
N TRP A 170 -2.79 -6.64 -14.92
CA TRP A 170 -3.06 -5.57 -13.95
C TRP A 170 -1.88 -5.27 -13.03
N GLY A 171 -1.83 -4.07 -12.47
CA GLY A 171 -0.87 -3.69 -11.44
C GLY A 171 0.51 -3.32 -11.95
N LYS A 172 0.69 -3.04 -13.24
CA LYS A 172 1.96 -2.54 -13.80
C LYS A 172 2.15 -1.10 -13.38
N VAL A 173 3.37 -0.77 -12.96
CA VAL A 173 3.73 0.57 -12.50
C VAL A 173 5.05 1.02 -13.12
N GLU A 174 5.25 2.33 -13.16
CA GLU A 174 6.49 2.98 -13.55
C GLU A 174 6.98 3.88 -12.42
N ILE A 175 8.28 3.87 -12.15
CA ILE A 175 8.89 4.79 -11.18
C ILE A 175 9.01 6.17 -11.82
N ILE A 176 8.35 7.14 -11.20
CA ILE A 176 8.47 8.55 -11.57
C ILE A 176 9.49 9.24 -10.68
N GLU A 177 9.54 8.82 -9.41
CA GLU A 177 10.45 9.40 -8.43
C GLU A 177 10.83 8.38 -7.36
N ILE A 178 12.13 8.38 -7.01
CA ILE A 178 12.65 7.92 -5.73
C ILE A 178 13.59 9.03 -5.24
N SER A 179 13.16 9.78 -4.22
CA SER A 179 13.89 10.95 -3.73
C SER A 179 14.18 10.78 -2.24
N LYS A 180 15.47 10.77 -1.88
CA LYS A 180 15.88 10.82 -0.48
C LYS A 180 15.49 12.18 0.12
N LEU A 181 14.79 12.16 1.23
CA LEU A 181 14.37 13.35 1.95
C LEU A 181 15.28 13.62 3.14
N PHE A 182 15.71 14.88 3.26
CA PHE A 182 16.44 15.36 4.43
C PHE A 182 15.51 15.90 5.50
N GLU A 183 14.37 16.46 5.09
CA GLU A 183 13.29 16.82 6.00
C GLU A 183 12.60 15.57 6.51
N LYS A 184 12.34 15.55 7.82
CA LYS A 184 11.69 14.42 8.50
C LYS A 184 10.17 14.59 8.49
N ILE A 185 9.62 14.81 7.29
CA ILE A 185 8.20 15.06 7.07
C ILE A 185 7.72 14.19 5.92
N ILE A 186 6.55 13.57 6.08
CA ILE A 186 5.87 12.79 5.04
C ILE A 186 4.46 13.31 4.79
N PHE A 187 3.96 13.08 3.58
CA PHE A 187 2.66 13.55 3.08
C PHE A 187 2.43 15.02 3.43
N ASP A 188 1.19 15.40 3.72
CA ASP A 188 0.77 16.75 4.08
C ASP A 188 1.25 17.17 5.49
N GLY A 189 2.55 17.07 5.80
CA GLY A 189 3.13 17.63 7.02
C GLY A 189 3.15 16.70 8.24
N TYR A 190 3.19 15.39 8.06
CA TYR A 190 3.35 14.45 9.18
C TYR A 190 4.82 14.35 9.57
N ALA A 191 5.16 14.84 10.77
CA ALA A 191 6.51 14.70 11.30
C ALA A 191 6.82 13.23 11.60
N VAL A 192 8.03 12.80 11.27
CA VAL A 192 8.53 11.45 11.57
C VAL A 192 9.79 11.52 12.42
N ASN A 193 9.89 10.63 13.41
CA ASN A 193 11.14 10.36 14.07
C ASN A 193 11.80 9.12 13.44
N LEU A 194 13.07 9.28 13.08
CA LEU A 194 13.89 8.27 12.40
C LEU A 194 14.99 7.72 13.32
N SER A 195 14.99 8.10 14.60
CA SER A 195 15.85 7.50 15.62
C SER A 195 15.12 6.36 16.31
N GLY A 196 15.78 5.20 16.42
CA GLY A 196 15.25 4.03 17.12
C GLY A 196 15.14 2.80 16.22
N ASP A 197 14.45 1.78 16.74
CA ASP A 197 14.30 0.49 16.07
C ASP A 197 13.24 0.51 14.96
N HIS A 198 12.26 1.40 15.07
CA HIS A 198 11.23 1.65 14.06
C HIS A 198 11.08 3.15 13.82
N PRO A 199 10.80 3.58 12.58
CA PRO A 199 10.33 4.94 12.33
C PRO A 199 9.04 5.19 13.10
N ILE A 200 8.93 6.37 13.69
CA ILE A 200 7.75 6.81 14.45
C ILE A 200 7.08 7.95 13.68
N ILE A 201 5.76 7.97 13.62
CA ILE A 201 4.98 9.05 13.02
C ILE A 201 4.12 9.74 14.07
N ASN A 202 4.08 11.08 14.02
CA ASN A 202 3.35 11.90 14.97
C ASN A 202 2.01 12.33 14.35
N VAL A 203 0.91 12.00 15.02
CA VAL A 203 -0.45 12.34 14.58
C VAL A 203 -1.05 13.34 15.57
N ILE A 204 -1.25 14.57 15.09
CA ILE A 204 -1.74 15.68 15.90
C ILE A 204 -3.27 15.71 15.86
N LYS A 205 -3.91 15.75 17.04
CA LYS A 205 -5.37 15.81 17.20
C LYS A 205 -5.95 17.01 16.44
N GLY A 206 -7.08 16.79 15.78
CA GLY A 206 -7.87 17.85 15.12
C GLY A 206 -7.31 18.36 13.79
N ASN A 207 -6.06 18.00 13.46
CA ASN A 207 -5.43 18.41 12.20
C ASN A 207 -5.11 17.21 11.29
N LYS A 208 -4.88 16.03 11.86
CA LYS A 208 -4.39 14.84 11.13
C LYS A 208 -5.25 13.61 11.37
N TYR A 209 -5.16 12.67 10.43
CA TYR A 209 -5.79 11.35 10.48
C TYR A 209 -4.70 10.28 10.47
N VAL A 210 -5.01 9.07 10.92
CA VAL A 210 -4.08 7.95 10.78
C VAL A 210 -3.98 7.52 9.31
N LEU A 211 -2.76 7.31 8.80
CA LEU A 211 -2.47 7.01 7.39
C LEU A 211 -2.22 5.51 7.14
N ALA A 212 -2.43 4.67 8.13
CA ALA A 212 -2.34 3.23 8.00
C ALA A 212 -3.30 2.57 8.97
N HIS A 213 -3.43 1.25 8.87
CA HIS A 213 -4.13 0.49 9.90
C HIS A 213 -3.37 0.57 11.22
N VAL A 214 -4.05 0.95 12.30
CA VAL A 214 -3.47 1.06 13.65
C VAL A 214 -4.03 -0.05 14.52
N ILE A 215 -3.16 -0.86 15.14
CA ILE A 215 -3.57 -1.94 16.04
C ILE A 215 -4.35 -1.36 17.23
N THR A 216 -5.52 -1.92 17.54
CA THR A 216 -6.45 -1.37 18.54
C THR A 216 -6.01 -1.57 19.99
N LYS A 217 -5.03 -2.45 20.25
CA LYS A 217 -4.60 -2.83 21.61
C LYS A 217 -4.20 -1.58 22.42
N ASN A 218 -4.93 -1.34 23.53
CA ASN A 218 -4.74 -0.21 24.45
C ASN A 218 -4.89 1.18 23.80
N LEU A 219 -5.61 1.29 22.70
CA LEU A 219 -5.77 2.54 21.96
C LEU A 219 -7.22 2.77 21.54
N ASN A 220 -7.75 3.93 21.91
CA ASN A 220 -9.06 4.38 21.47
C ASN A 220 -8.93 5.54 20.46
N LEU A 221 -9.41 5.32 19.24
CA LEU A 221 -9.49 6.31 18.15
C LEU A 221 -10.96 6.50 17.74
N ASN A 222 -11.25 7.50 16.91
CA ASN A 222 -12.57 7.61 16.27
C ASN A 222 -12.46 7.27 14.78
N GLY A 223 -13.12 6.19 14.36
CA GLY A 223 -13.13 5.73 12.97
C GLY A 223 -13.67 4.31 12.86
N LEU A 224 -13.53 3.73 11.66
CA LEU A 224 -13.92 2.35 11.42
C LEU A 224 -12.83 1.38 11.91
N VAL A 225 -13.27 0.21 12.37
CA VAL A 225 -12.39 -0.90 12.76
C VAL A 225 -12.65 -2.06 11.81
N GLU A 226 -11.59 -2.74 11.39
CA GLU A 226 -11.68 -3.98 10.64
C GLU A 226 -10.58 -4.97 11.04
N PRO A 227 -10.81 -6.29 10.85
CA PRO A 227 -9.73 -7.26 10.91
C PRO A 227 -8.80 -7.09 9.70
N PHE A 228 -7.51 -6.89 9.95
CA PHE A 228 -6.48 -6.87 8.93
C PHE A 228 -5.84 -8.26 8.80
N VAL A 229 -6.13 -8.92 7.68
CA VAL A 229 -5.60 -10.25 7.34
C VAL A 229 -4.98 -10.21 5.96
N GLY A 230 -3.83 -10.87 5.79
CA GLY A 230 -3.19 -11.03 4.49
C GLY A 230 -2.88 -12.48 4.18
N ARG A 231 -2.65 -12.77 2.90
CA ARG A 231 -2.13 -14.05 2.43
C ARG A 231 -0.60 -14.01 2.40
N GLU A 232 0.03 -15.08 2.83
CA GLU A 232 1.48 -15.24 2.94
C GLU A 232 1.92 -16.50 2.21
N THR A 233 3.13 -16.44 1.67
CA THR A 233 3.80 -17.58 1.04
C THR A 233 4.78 -18.19 2.03
N SER A 234 4.68 -19.50 2.23
CA SER A 234 5.60 -20.29 3.06
C SER A 234 6.06 -21.51 2.26
N LYS A 235 7.28 -22.01 2.45
CA LYS A 235 7.82 -23.17 1.72
C LYS A 235 6.91 -24.41 1.73
N ASN A 236 6.12 -24.59 2.80
CA ASN A 236 5.28 -25.77 3.01
C ASN A 236 3.85 -25.63 2.45
N LYS A 237 3.54 -24.54 1.74
CA LYS A 237 2.21 -24.31 1.12
C LYS A 237 2.37 -23.72 -0.27
N TYR A 238 1.31 -23.82 -1.08
CA TYR A 238 1.24 -23.09 -2.34
C TYR A 238 1.34 -21.56 -2.11
N PHE A 239 1.71 -20.82 -3.15
CA PHE A 239 1.88 -19.37 -3.09
C PHE A 239 0.62 -18.69 -2.51
N GLY A 240 0.77 -17.91 -1.43
CA GLY A 240 -0.34 -17.28 -0.73
C GLY A 240 -1.29 -18.26 0.00
N GLY A 241 -0.84 -19.46 0.36
CA GLY A 241 -1.65 -20.49 1.03
C GLY A 241 -1.74 -20.37 2.55
N LYS A 242 -0.98 -19.46 3.18
CA LYS A 242 -1.05 -19.16 4.61
C LYS A 242 -1.80 -17.86 4.84
N TYR A 243 -2.69 -17.82 5.82
CA TYR A 243 -3.25 -16.57 6.32
C TYR A 243 -2.38 -16.04 7.45
N SER A 244 -2.16 -14.73 7.49
CA SER A 244 -1.57 -14.08 8.66
C SER A 244 -2.51 -14.16 9.85
N ASN A 245 -1.98 -13.95 11.05
CA ASN A 245 -2.83 -13.68 12.20
C ASN A 245 -3.70 -12.44 11.91
N ALA A 246 -4.94 -12.48 12.38
CA ALA A 246 -5.85 -11.35 12.26
C ALA A 246 -5.52 -10.32 13.33
N GLU A 247 -5.13 -9.13 12.90
CA GLU A 247 -4.98 -7.97 13.77
C GLU A 247 -6.24 -7.12 13.68
N ILE A 248 -6.82 -6.76 14.81
CA ILE A 248 -7.96 -5.83 14.81
C ILE A 248 -7.38 -4.41 14.76
N CYS A 249 -7.76 -3.66 13.71
CA CYS A 249 -7.16 -2.38 13.42
C CYS A 249 -8.19 -1.28 13.21
N TRP A 250 -7.89 -0.08 13.71
CA TRP A 250 -8.47 1.15 13.23
C TRP A 250 -8.02 1.40 11.78
N MET A 251 -8.95 1.80 10.91
CA MET A 251 -8.67 2.03 9.49
C MET A 251 -7.97 3.37 9.23
N PRO A 252 -7.22 3.50 8.11
CA PRO A 252 -6.80 4.80 7.60
C PRO A 252 -7.98 5.78 7.53
N GLY A 253 -7.75 7.04 7.89
CA GLY A 253 -8.82 8.04 8.02
C GLY A 253 -9.45 8.13 9.41
N SER A 254 -9.08 7.27 10.36
CA SER A 254 -9.46 7.43 11.77
C SER A 254 -8.74 8.62 12.42
N THR A 255 -9.32 9.19 13.47
CA THR A 255 -8.77 10.34 14.21
C THR A 255 -8.31 9.97 15.61
N VAL A 256 -7.26 10.65 16.08
CA VAL A 256 -6.74 10.50 17.44
C VAL A 256 -7.47 11.39 18.44
N ASN A 257 -7.60 10.90 19.67
CA ASN A 257 -8.28 11.61 20.76
C ASN A 257 -7.39 12.62 21.51
N LYS A 258 -6.07 12.48 21.35
CA LYS A 258 -4.99 13.37 21.81
C LYS A 258 -3.85 13.26 20.80
N ASN A 259 -2.77 14.02 20.96
CA ASN A 259 -1.59 13.81 20.11
C ASN A 259 -1.00 12.44 20.45
N GLU A 260 -0.75 11.63 19.42
CA GLU A 260 -0.24 10.27 19.57
C GLU A 260 0.96 10.06 18.64
N GLU A 261 1.84 9.16 19.05
CA GLU A 261 3.00 8.73 18.28
C GLU A 261 2.87 7.23 17.96
N PHE A 262 3.12 6.86 16.71
CA PHE A 262 2.97 5.48 16.26
C PHE A 262 4.24 4.94 15.61
N GLU A 263 4.67 3.76 16.03
CA GLU A 263 5.73 3.00 15.36
C GLU A 263 5.21 2.37 14.07
N ILE A 264 5.99 2.44 13.00
CA ILE A 264 5.74 1.73 11.74
C ILE A 264 6.38 0.34 11.82
N LEU A 265 5.55 -0.69 11.93
CA LEU A 265 5.99 -2.08 12.02
C LEU A 265 6.45 -2.64 10.66
N PRO A 266 7.17 -3.78 10.62
CA PRO A 266 7.58 -4.42 9.36
C PRO A 266 6.42 -4.72 8.40
N THR A 267 5.23 -5.02 8.94
CA THR A 267 4.00 -5.25 8.18
C THR A 267 3.40 -3.97 7.58
N GLY A 268 3.91 -2.82 8.02
CA GLY A 268 3.38 -1.47 7.79
C GLY A 268 2.10 -1.15 8.56
N LEU A 269 1.71 -2.01 9.53
CA LEU A 269 0.76 -1.64 10.56
C LEU A 269 1.39 -0.65 11.54
N TRP A 270 0.56 0.15 12.17
CA TRP A 270 0.97 1.10 13.19
C TRP A 270 0.65 0.59 14.59
N ARG A 271 1.56 0.84 15.52
CA ARG A 271 1.40 0.52 16.95
C ARG A 271 1.67 1.77 17.77
N ILE A 272 0.84 2.05 18.77
CA ILE A 272 1.07 3.18 19.68
C ILE A 272 2.39 3.00 20.44
N CYS A 273 3.18 4.07 20.55
CA CYS A 273 4.35 4.11 21.42
C CYS A 273 3.88 4.11 22.88
N ILE A 274 4.45 3.25 23.72
CA ILE A 274 4.15 3.16 25.16
C ILE A 274 5.25 3.84 25.95
#